data_AF-A0A846C249-F1
#
_entry.id   AF-A0A846C249-F1
#
_cell.length_a   1.000
_cell.length_b   1.000
_cell.length_c   1.000
_cell.angle_alpha   90.00
_cell.angle_beta   90.00
_cell.angle_gamma   90.00
#
_symmetry.space_group_name_H-M   'P 1'
#
loop_
_entity.id
_entity.type
_entity.pdbx_description
1 polymer ?
#
loop_
_entity_poly.entity_id
_entity_poly.type
_entity_poly.pdbx_seq_one_letter_code
_entity_poly.pdbx_strand_id
1 'polypeptide(L)'
;MILSLLQLASPGLPIGAYSYSEGLESLVEVGVINHQENLKQWLEQELCYGAIRQEAAVMVRGYRSVVNQDQHSLSYWNAWATAACATKELRSQSWQMGNSLLELLLNVQHPNLKIDAG
;
A
#
# COMPACT_ATOMS: atom_id res chain seq x y z
N MET A 1 17.64 5.14 -11.52
CA MET A 1 16.17 5.26 -11.53
C MET A 1 15.49 3.91 -11.31
N ILE A 2 15.71 2.91 -12.17
CA ILE A 2 15.11 1.57 -12.02
C ILE A 2 15.48 0.90 -10.69
N LEU A 3 16.75 0.98 -10.27
CA LEU A 3 17.19 0.38 -9.00
C LEU A 3 16.42 0.91 -7.78
N SER A 4 16.17 2.23 -7.72
CA SER A 4 15.39 2.86 -6.66
C SER A 4 13.93 2.43 -6.67
N LEU A 5 13.33 2.24 -7.86
CA LEU A 5 11.98 1.72 -7.99
C LEU A 5 11.89 0.25 -7.57
N LEU A 6 12.88 -0.57 -7.93
CA LEU A 6 12.95 -1.98 -7.50
C LEU A 6 13.15 -2.09 -5.99
N GLN A 7 13.93 -1.19 -5.38
CA GLN A 7 14.10 -1.14 -3.94
C GLN A 7 12.79 -0.79 -3.22
N LEU A 8 12.04 0.18 -3.75
CA LEU A 8 10.72 0.55 -3.21
C LEU A 8 9.65 -0.54 -3.42
N ALA A 9 9.75 -1.32 -4.50
CA ALA A 9 8.85 -2.43 -4.79
C ALA A 9 9.26 -3.75 -4.11
N SER A 10 10.36 -3.75 -3.35
CA SER A 10 10.89 -4.96 -2.72
C SER A 10 9.96 -5.42 -1.58
N PRO A 11 9.60 -6.72 -1.51
CA PRO A 11 8.88 -7.29 -0.37
C PRO A 11 9.60 -7.16 0.96
N GLY A 12 10.93 -6.99 0.95
CA GLY A 12 11.74 -6.79 2.15
C GLY A 12 11.81 -5.35 2.64
N LEU A 13 11.04 -4.43 2.06
CA LEU A 13 11.03 -3.03 2.49
C LEU A 13 10.43 -2.92 3.90
N PRO A 14 11.14 -2.35 4.90
CA PRO A 14 10.72 -2.38 6.30
C PRO A 14 9.69 -1.29 6.61
N ILE A 15 8.55 -1.31 5.92
CA ILE A 15 7.45 -0.36 6.12
C ILE A 15 6.16 -1.03 6.62
N GLY A 16 6.16 -2.35 6.80
CA GLY A 16 4.99 -3.13 7.23
C GLY A 16 4.54 -4.16 6.18
N ALA A 17 3.52 -4.94 6.53
CA ALA A 17 2.93 -5.95 5.64
C ALA A 17 1.94 -5.31 4.65
N TYR A 18 1.63 -6.06 3.58
CA TYR A 18 0.72 -5.61 2.53
C TYR A 18 -0.72 -5.44 3.03
N SER A 19 -1.37 -4.33 2.68
CA SER A 19 -2.75 -4.03 3.09
C SER A 19 -3.83 -4.90 2.40
N TYR A 20 -3.46 -5.71 1.40
CA TYR A 20 -4.42 -6.47 0.57
C TYR A 20 -4.62 -7.93 0.99
N SER A 21 -3.87 -8.48 1.95
CA SER A 21 -4.07 -9.87 2.41
C SER A 21 -5.21 -10.02 3.42
N GLU A 22 -5.82 -8.91 3.82
CA GLU A 22 -6.89 -8.86 4.81
C GLU A 22 -8.10 -9.68 4.35
N GLY A 23 -8.53 -10.61 5.19
CA GLY A 23 -9.64 -11.52 4.90
C GLY A 23 -9.29 -12.71 3.98
N LEU A 24 -8.13 -12.72 3.30
CA LEU A 24 -7.70 -13.86 2.50
C LEU A 24 -7.52 -15.10 3.37
N GLU A 25 -6.89 -14.95 4.55
CA GLU A 25 -6.72 -16.03 5.53
C GLU A 25 -8.06 -16.61 5.97
N SER A 26 -9.04 -15.74 6.28
CA SER A 26 -10.38 -16.18 6.67
C SER A 26 -11.10 -16.91 5.52
N LEU A 27 -10.96 -16.44 4.27
CA LEU A 27 -11.55 -17.09 3.09
C LEU A 27 -10.94 -18.48 2.84
N VAL A 28 -9.66 -18.66 3.16
CA VAL A 28 -9.01 -19.98 3.14
C VAL A 28 -9.51 -20.85 4.28
N GLU A 29 -9.60 -20.32 5.51
CA GLU A 29 -10.04 -21.05 6.71
C GLU A 29 -11.46 -21.60 6.56
N VAL A 30 -12.39 -20.81 6.02
CA VAL A 30 -13.79 -21.25 5.78
C VAL A 30 -13.96 -22.04 4.48
N GLY A 31 -12.88 -22.29 3.73
CA GLY A 31 -12.87 -23.13 2.53
C GLY A 31 -13.43 -22.47 1.27
N VAL A 32 -13.66 -21.15 1.26
CA VAL A 32 -14.08 -20.40 0.05
C VAL A 32 -12.94 -20.35 -0.97
N ILE A 33 -11.71 -20.16 -0.51
CA ILE A 33 -10.50 -20.26 -1.34
C ILE A 33 -9.78 -21.54 -0.95
N ASN A 34 -10.00 -22.60 -1.73
CA ASN A 34 -9.42 -23.93 -1.48
C ASN A 34 -8.58 -24.46 -2.65
N HIS A 35 -8.50 -23.73 -3.76
CA HIS A 35 -7.66 -24.07 -4.91
C HIS A 35 -7.26 -22.83 -5.70
N GLN A 36 -6.31 -23.02 -6.61
CA GLN A 36 -5.68 -21.95 -7.39
C GLN A 36 -6.68 -21.09 -8.18
N GLU A 37 -7.74 -21.68 -8.75
CA GLU A 37 -8.70 -20.93 -9.57
C GLU A 37 -9.56 -19.99 -8.71
N ASN A 38 -9.99 -20.39 -7.50
CA ASN A 38 -10.66 -19.47 -6.58
C ASN A 38 -9.76 -18.32 -6.14
N LEU A 39 -8.49 -18.60 -5.85
CA LEU A 39 -7.53 -17.56 -5.49
C LEU A 39 -7.33 -16.57 -6.64
N LYS A 40 -7.19 -17.07 -7.87
CA LYS A 40 -7.05 -16.23 -9.07
C LYS A 40 -8.26 -15.33 -9.26
N GLN A 41 -9.47 -15.89 -9.17
CA GLN A 41 -10.71 -15.11 -9.30
C GLN A 41 -10.82 -14.03 -8.22
N TRP A 42 -10.46 -14.36 -6.99
CA TRP A 42 -10.42 -13.39 -5.89
C TRP A 42 -9.42 -12.25 -6.17
N LEU A 43 -8.20 -12.57 -6.63
CA LEU A 43 -7.20 -11.55 -7.00
C LEU A 43 -7.69 -10.65 -8.14
N GLU A 44 -8.34 -11.21 -9.16
CA GLU A 44 -8.93 -10.44 -10.26
C GLU A 44 -10.03 -9.50 -9.76
N GLN A 45 -10.85 -9.95 -8.82
CA GLN A 45 -11.87 -9.12 -8.18
C GLN A 45 -11.26 -7.99 -7.34
N GLU A 46 -10.21 -8.26 -6.56
CA GLU A 46 -9.50 -7.23 -5.79
C GLU A 46 -8.86 -6.17 -6.69
N LEU A 47 -8.28 -6.59 -7.82
CA LEU A 47 -7.71 -5.69 -8.81
C LEU A 47 -8.75 -4.82 -9.52
N CYS A 48 -9.96 -5.33 -9.71
CA CYS A 48 -11.02 -4.64 -10.44
C CYS A 48 -11.89 -3.76 -9.53
N TYR A 49 -12.16 -4.22 -8.31
CA TYR A 49 -13.20 -3.66 -7.44
C TYR A 49 -12.76 -3.45 -5.99
N GLY A 50 -11.79 -4.23 -5.52
CA GLY A 50 -11.38 -4.26 -4.12
C GLY A 50 -10.39 -3.17 -3.71
N ALA A 51 -9.72 -3.38 -2.59
CA ALA A 51 -8.85 -2.40 -1.95
C ALA A 51 -7.68 -2.02 -2.86
N ILE A 52 -7.12 -3.00 -3.60
CA ILE A 52 -6.01 -2.77 -4.53
C ILE A 52 -6.38 -1.73 -5.59
N ARG A 53 -7.60 -1.82 -6.15
CA ARG A 53 -8.08 -0.85 -7.13
C ARG A 53 -8.16 0.56 -6.55
N GLN A 54 -8.70 0.68 -5.33
CA GLN A 54 -8.89 1.97 -4.66
C GLN A 54 -7.55 2.62 -4.33
N GLU A 55 -6.62 1.87 -3.74
CA GLU A 55 -5.28 2.35 -3.39
C GLU A 55 -4.51 2.81 -4.62
N ALA A 56 -4.50 2.02 -5.70
CA ALA A 56 -3.86 2.41 -6.96
C ALA A 56 -4.49 3.69 -7.55
N ALA A 57 -5.82 3.80 -7.47
CA ALA A 57 -6.55 4.96 -7.96
C ALA A 57 -6.22 6.24 -7.17
N VAL A 58 -6.06 6.15 -5.84
CA VAL A 58 -5.62 7.26 -4.98
C VAL A 58 -4.16 7.60 -5.23
N MET A 59 -3.27 6.61 -5.35
CA MET A 59 -1.84 6.81 -5.60
C MET A 59 -1.62 7.64 -6.88
N VAL A 60 -2.30 7.31 -7.98
CA VAL A 60 -2.24 8.07 -9.24
C VAL A 60 -2.70 9.51 -9.05
N ARG A 61 -3.75 9.75 -8.24
CA ARG A 61 -4.27 11.10 -7.96
C ARG A 61 -3.33 11.90 -7.07
N GLY A 62 -2.75 11.28 -6.05
CA GLY A 62 -1.72 11.88 -5.21
C GLY A 62 -0.49 12.28 -6.03
N TYR A 63 0.01 11.36 -6.86
CA TYR A 63 1.13 11.65 -7.77
C TYR A 63 0.83 12.83 -8.70
N ARG A 64 -0.33 12.86 -9.34
CA ARG A 64 -0.74 13.98 -10.20
C ARG A 64 -0.85 15.29 -9.43
N SER A 65 -1.35 15.25 -8.18
CA SER A 65 -1.43 16.43 -7.32
C SER A 65 -0.04 16.99 -7.04
N VAL A 66 0.94 16.14 -6.75
CA VAL A 66 2.35 16.55 -6.57
C VAL A 66 2.94 17.14 -7.86
N VAL A 67 2.76 16.48 -9.01
CA VAL A 67 3.26 16.97 -10.31
C VAL A 67 2.69 18.35 -10.65
N ASN A 68 1.42 18.59 -10.33
CA ASN A 68 0.73 19.85 -10.57
C ASN A 68 0.91 20.88 -9.45
N GLN A 69 1.69 20.58 -8.40
CA GLN A 69 1.88 21.43 -7.22
C GLN A 69 0.56 21.79 -6.50
N ASP A 70 -0.45 20.91 -6.60
CA ASP A 70 -1.76 21.09 -5.98
C ASP A 70 -1.81 20.41 -4.61
N GLN A 71 -1.40 21.16 -3.59
CA GLN A 71 -1.38 20.69 -2.21
C GLN A 71 -2.79 20.42 -1.67
N HIS A 72 -3.80 21.13 -2.15
CA HIS A 72 -5.17 20.94 -1.71
C HIS A 72 -5.71 19.59 -2.16
N SER A 73 -5.54 19.25 -3.45
CA SER A 73 -5.91 17.94 -3.97
C SER A 73 -5.13 16.81 -3.31
N LEU A 74 -3.83 17.00 -3.02
CA LEU A 74 -3.05 16.00 -2.31
C LEU A 74 -3.62 15.70 -0.92
N SER A 75 -3.91 16.75 -0.15
CA SER A 75 -4.53 16.63 1.18
C SER A 75 -5.91 15.97 1.12
N TYR A 76 -6.72 16.37 0.14
CA TYR A 76 -8.06 15.80 -0.10
C TYR A 76 -7.99 14.29 -0.34
N TRP A 77 -7.13 13.83 -1.25
CA TRP A 77 -7.03 12.41 -1.58
C TRP A 77 -6.48 11.56 -0.43
N ASN A 78 -5.57 12.13 0.38
CA ASN A 78 -5.11 11.48 1.61
C ASN A 78 -6.23 11.32 2.64
N ALA A 79 -7.02 12.38 2.86
CA ALA A 79 -8.17 12.34 3.75
C ALA A 79 -9.25 11.38 3.25
N TRP A 80 -9.52 11.35 1.94
CA TRP A 80 -10.46 10.43 1.33
C TRP A 80 -10.05 8.97 1.52
N ALA A 81 -8.78 8.62 1.26
CA ALA A 81 -8.27 7.26 1.48
C ALA A 81 -8.35 6.83 2.95
N THR A 82 -8.00 7.73 3.86
CA THR A 82 -8.14 7.53 5.31
C THR A 82 -9.59 7.25 5.71
N ALA A 83 -10.55 7.98 5.11
CA ALA A 83 -11.97 7.81 5.37
C ALA A 83 -12.53 6.52 4.76
N ALA A 84 -11.99 6.08 3.62
CA ALA A 84 -12.41 4.86 2.93
C ALA A 84 -12.03 3.57 3.69
N CYS A 85 -11.06 3.61 4.61
CA CYS A 85 -10.72 2.46 5.45
C CYS A 85 -11.91 2.04 6.34
N ALA A 86 -12.33 0.79 6.23
CA ALA A 86 -13.51 0.26 6.90
C ALA A 86 -13.40 0.26 8.44
N THR A 87 -12.20 0.03 8.98
CA THR A 87 -11.97 -0.09 10.43
C THR A 87 -10.94 0.91 10.93
N LYS A 88 -10.88 1.08 12.26
CA LYS A 88 -9.89 1.95 12.90
C LYS A 88 -8.50 1.33 12.82
N GLU A 89 -8.42 0.01 12.92
CA GLU A 89 -7.22 -0.81 12.87
C GLU A 89 -6.54 -0.66 11.51
N LEU A 90 -7.29 -0.86 10.41
CA LEU A 90 -6.80 -0.72 9.04
C LEU A 90 -6.28 0.71 8.76
N ARG A 91 -7.01 1.71 9.25
CA ARG A 91 -6.58 3.11 9.14
C ARG A 91 -5.27 3.36 9.88
N SER A 92 -5.14 2.84 11.10
CA SER A 92 -3.93 2.99 11.91
C SER A 92 -2.73 2.30 11.26
N GLN A 93 -2.92 1.11 10.70
CA GLN A 93 -1.88 0.38 9.97
C GLN A 93 -1.44 1.15 8.71
N SER A 94 -2.40 1.68 7.93
CA SER A 94 -2.09 2.49 6.74
C SER A 94 -1.28 3.74 7.08
N TRP A 95 -1.64 4.46 8.14
CA TRP A 95 -0.86 5.60 8.62
C TRP A 95 0.53 5.22 9.12
N GLN A 96 0.63 4.13 9.87
CA GLN A 96 1.92 3.63 10.33
C GLN A 96 2.85 3.31 9.15
N MET A 97 2.34 2.61 8.13
CA MET A 97 3.09 2.30 6.91
C MET A 97 3.54 3.56 6.16
N GLY A 98 2.65 4.56 6.04
CA GLY A 98 2.99 5.85 5.45
C GLY A 98 4.10 6.59 6.21
N ASN A 99 4.05 6.60 7.53
CA ASN A 99 5.08 7.22 8.38
C ASN A 99 6.42 6.48 8.27
N SER A 100 6.43 5.15 8.31
CA SER A 100 7.64 4.36 8.12
C SER A 100 8.27 4.57 6.75
N LEU A 101 7.46 4.72 5.69
CA LEU A 101 7.96 5.06 4.37
C LEU A 101 8.58 6.47 4.32
N LEU A 102 7.97 7.45 4.97
CA LEU A 102 8.52 8.81 5.07
C LEU A 102 9.85 8.81 5.82
N GLU A 103 9.93 8.14 6.97
CA GLU A 103 11.16 7.97 7.75
C GLU A 103 12.26 7.32 6.91
N LEU A 104 11.94 6.25 6.18
CA LEU A 104 12.88 5.58 5.29
C LEU A 104 13.39 6.53 4.20
N LEU A 105 12.50 7.27 3.52
CA LEU A 105 12.88 8.19 2.45
C LEU A 105 13.75 9.34 2.95
N LEU A 106 13.46 9.87 4.14
CA LEU A 106 14.26 10.92 4.79
C LEU A 106 15.65 10.38 5.18
N ASN A 107 15.72 9.14 5.68
CA ASN A 107 16.99 8.50 6.03
C ASN A 107 17.83 8.14 4.79
N VAL A 108 17.22 7.77 3.66
CA VAL A 108 17.90 7.47 2.40
C VAL A 108 18.48 8.72 1.72
N GLN A 109 17.95 9.91 2.00
CA GLN A 109 18.57 11.18 1.57
C GLN A 109 19.91 11.48 2.29
N HIS A 110 20.27 10.70 3.33
CA HIS A 110 21.61 10.67 3.90
C HIS A 110 22.42 9.50 3.30
N PRO A 111 23.56 9.72 2.61
CA PRO A 111 24.08 8.79 1.57
C PRO A 111 24.63 7.43 2.04
N ASN A 112 24.53 7.06 3.31
CA ASN A 112 25.30 5.96 3.90
C ASN A 112 24.48 5.00 4.77
N LEU A 113 23.33 4.50 4.33
CA LEU A 113 22.68 3.38 5.01
C LEU A 113 22.56 2.13 4.13
N LYS A 114 23.33 1.10 4.50
CA LYS A 114 23.00 -0.30 4.24
C LYS A 114 21.83 -0.66 5.16
N ILE A 115 20.74 -1.15 4.60
CA ILE A 115 19.64 -1.74 5.36
C ILE A 115 19.97 -3.23 5.47
N ASP A 116 20.62 -3.62 6.57
CA ASP A 116 20.65 -5.01 7.01
C ASP A 116 19.38 -5.25 7.83
N ALA A 117 18.46 -6.05 7.29
CA ALA A 117 17.31 -6.58 8.01
C ALA A 117 17.76 -7.82 8.80
N GLY A 118 17.90 -7.68 10.12
CA GLY A 118 18.06 -8.76 11.09
C GLY A 118 16.91 -8.76 12.08
#